data_AF-A0A0B1RVA6-F1
#
_entry.id   AF-A0A0B1RVA6-F1
#
_cell.length_a   1.000
_cell.length_b   1.000
_cell.length_c   1.000
_cell.angle_alpha   90.00
_cell.angle_beta   90.00
_cell.angle_gamma   90.00
#
_symmetry.space_group_name_H-M   'P 1'
#
loop_
_entity.id
_entity.type
_entity.pdbx_description
1 polymer ?
#
loop_
_entity_poly.entity_id
_entity_poly.type
_entity_poly.pdbx_seq_one_letter_code
_entity_poly.pdbx_strand_id
1 'polypeptide(L)'
;MIIVANFRYVEHFAAHMVGALLTFFAMLPYAWGQVVISYVLVPGMATPAVNSIRLFAVTLATCFLTLHELAAFTRVFIPKDAGEFPGWDDPSWRKSDSPFHTTYMVATSCEWGMTLVMQLFVLTFAAELRSTYAYAPRVVFKQDTDESAALNDQPDD
;
A
#
# COMPACT_ATOMS: atom_id res chain seq x y z
N MET A 1 3.32 6.77 4.96
CA MET A 1 4.41 7.48 4.25
C MET A 1 4.80 8.80 4.92
N ILE A 2 3.89 9.77 5.10
CA ILE A 2 4.22 11.11 5.65
C ILE A 2 4.78 11.04 7.09
N ILE A 3 4.26 10.13 7.93
CA ILE A 3 4.76 9.94 9.30
C ILE A 3 6.23 9.47 9.30
N VAL A 4 6.60 8.50 8.45
CA VAL A 4 7.98 7.98 8.34
C VAL A 4 8.94 9.08 7.86
N ALA A 5 8.51 9.86 6.86
CA ALA A 5 9.32 10.94 6.30
C ALA A 5 9.55 12.11 7.28
N ASN A 6 8.61 12.36 8.19
CA ASN A 6 8.70 13.45 9.17
C ASN A 6 9.54 13.10 10.40
N PHE A 7 9.67 11.81 10.76
CA PHE A 7 10.48 11.37 11.89
C PHE A 7 11.79 10.77 11.40
N ARG A 8 12.90 11.51 11.61
CA ARG A 8 14.24 11.02 11.28
C ARG A 8 14.59 9.86 12.20
N TYR A 9 15.17 8.81 11.62
CA TYR A 9 15.63 7.62 12.33
C TYR A 9 16.48 7.93 13.57
N VAL A 10 17.36 8.95 13.48
CA VAL A 10 18.33 9.32 14.52
C VAL A 10 17.71 10.12 15.67
N GLU A 11 16.62 10.85 15.43
CA GLU A 11 16.01 11.76 16.42
C GLU A 11 14.80 11.11 17.10
N HIS A 12 14.02 10.33 16.35
CA HIS A 12 12.76 9.73 16.81
C HIS A 12 12.61 8.28 16.32
N PHE A 13 13.58 7.43 16.70
CA PHE A 13 13.66 6.02 16.30
C PHE A 13 12.34 5.25 16.49
N ALA A 14 11.71 5.32 17.67
CA ALA A 14 10.49 4.57 17.95
C ALA A 14 9.32 4.95 17.03
N ALA A 15 9.10 6.25 16.81
CA ALA A 15 8.04 6.73 15.93
C ALA A 15 8.32 6.36 14.47
N HIS A 16 9.58 6.45 14.04
CA HIS A 16 10.02 6.03 12.72
C HIS A 16 9.78 4.52 12.51
N MET A 17 10.18 3.67 13.46
CA MET A 17 9.99 2.21 13.38
C MET A 17 8.52 1.81 13.32
N VAL A 18 7.67 2.40 14.18
CA VAL A 18 6.21 2.16 14.12
C VAL A 18 5.63 2.61 12.79
N GLY A 19 6.05 3.78 12.31
CA GLY A 19 5.66 4.30 11.01
C GLY A 19 6.04 3.34 9.88
N ALA A 20 7.28 2.84 9.86
CA ALA A 20 7.80 1.93 8.84
C ALA A 20 7.06 0.59 8.87
N LEU A 21 6.86 0.00 10.05
CA LEU A 21 6.12 -1.25 10.22
C LEU A 21 4.69 -1.15 9.67
N LEU A 22 3.92 -0.15 10.10
CA LEU A 22 2.55 0.06 9.61
C LEU A 22 2.54 0.33 8.10
N THR A 23 3.49 1.15 7.64
CA THR A 23 3.52 1.61 6.26
C THR A 23 3.90 0.50 5.28
N PHE A 24 4.84 -0.36 5.61
CA PHE A 24 5.30 -1.39 4.68
C PHE A 24 4.58 -2.72 4.89
N PHE A 25 4.45 -3.19 6.13
CA PHE A 25 3.87 -4.50 6.42
C PHE A 25 2.33 -4.52 6.44
N ALA A 26 1.65 -3.39 6.64
CA ALA A 26 0.20 -3.34 6.47
C ALA A 26 -0.21 -3.00 5.03
N MET A 27 0.50 -2.07 4.39
CA MET A 27 0.13 -1.60 3.06
C MET A 27 0.44 -2.64 1.96
N LEU A 28 1.51 -3.43 2.08
CA LEU A 28 1.87 -4.40 1.04
C LEU A 28 0.85 -5.54 0.89
N PRO A 29 0.39 -6.21 1.97
CA PRO A 29 -0.71 -7.16 1.89
C PRO A 29 -2.00 -6.54 1.36
N TYR A 30 -2.32 -5.31 1.80
CA TYR A 30 -3.47 -4.56 1.28
C TYR A 30 -3.36 -4.35 -0.24
N ALA A 31 -2.20 -3.93 -0.74
CA ALA A 31 -1.95 -3.70 -2.16
C ALA A 31 -2.07 -4.99 -2.98
N TRP A 32 -1.55 -6.11 -2.47
CA TRP A 32 -1.72 -7.42 -3.11
C TRP A 32 -3.21 -7.82 -3.18
N GLY A 33 -3.95 -7.65 -2.08
CA GLY A 33 -5.39 -7.89 -2.05
C GLY A 33 -6.14 -7.03 -3.07
N GLN A 34 -5.80 -5.75 -3.16
CA GLN A 34 -6.36 -4.82 -4.16
C GLN A 34 -6.06 -5.26 -5.59
N VAL A 35 -4.84 -5.72 -5.90
CA VAL A 35 -4.50 -6.25 -7.23
C VAL A 35 -5.35 -7.48 -7.57
N VAL A 36 -5.47 -8.44 -6.66
CA VAL A 36 -6.27 -9.66 -6.87
C VAL A 36 -7.73 -9.30 -7.13
N ILE A 37 -8.33 -8.47 -6.28
CA ILE A 37 -9.72 -8.00 -6.43
C ILE A 37 -9.89 -7.27 -7.77
N SER A 38 -8.95 -6.39 -8.13
CA SER A 38 -9.01 -5.61 -9.38
C SER A 38 -9.04 -6.51 -10.62
N TYR A 39 -8.31 -7.63 -10.62
CA TYR A 39 -8.31 -8.61 -11.72
C TYR A 39 -9.57 -9.49 -11.73
N VAL A 40 -10.04 -9.93 -10.56
CA VAL A 40 -11.26 -10.74 -10.44
C VAL A 40 -12.50 -9.96 -10.89
N LEU A 41 -12.52 -8.65 -10.64
CA LEU A 41 -13.64 -7.76 -10.96
C LEU A 41 -13.46 -7.00 -12.29
N VAL A 42 -12.54 -7.41 -13.18
CA VAL A 42 -12.45 -6.85 -14.54
C VAL A 42 -13.74 -7.18 -15.32
N PRO A 43 -14.34 -6.21 -16.05
CA PRO A 43 -13.96 -4.79 -16.24
C PRO A 43 -14.66 -3.79 -15.29
N GLY A 44 -15.35 -4.26 -14.25
CA GLY A 44 -16.23 -3.44 -13.41
C GLY A 44 -15.55 -2.47 -12.44
N MET A 45 -14.26 -2.65 -12.11
CA MET A 45 -13.54 -1.76 -11.16
C MET A 45 -12.49 -0.86 -11.83
N ALA A 46 -11.58 -1.43 -12.61
CA ALA A 46 -10.47 -0.73 -13.24
C ALA A 46 -10.17 -1.27 -14.63
N THR A 47 -9.55 -0.43 -15.46
CA THR A 47 -9.10 -0.85 -16.79
C THR A 47 -7.94 -1.84 -16.66
N PRO A 48 -7.75 -2.77 -17.63
CA PRO A 48 -6.64 -3.70 -17.62
C PRO A 48 -5.26 -3.04 -17.53
N ALA A 49 -5.11 -1.84 -18.10
CA ALA A 49 -3.88 -1.05 -18.02
C ALA A 49 -3.56 -0.62 -16.58
N VAL A 50 -4.55 -0.13 -15.84
CA VAL A 50 -4.39 0.24 -14.42
C VAL A 50 -4.03 -0.99 -13.58
N ASN A 51 -4.67 -2.13 -13.85
CA ASN A 51 -4.37 -3.38 -13.15
C ASN A 51 -2.93 -3.86 -13.38
N SER A 52 -2.43 -3.78 -14.62
CA SER A 52 -1.03 -4.11 -14.94
C SER A 52 -0.04 -3.17 -14.25
N ILE A 53 -0.34 -1.87 -14.18
CA ILE A 53 0.48 -0.89 -13.44
C ILE A 53 0.51 -1.24 -11.94
N ARG A 54 -0.64 -1.59 -11.36
CA ARG A 54 -0.74 -2.00 -9.95
C ARG A 54 0.04 -3.27 -9.67
N LEU A 55 -0.07 -4.28 -10.53
CA LEU A 55 0.67 -5.53 -10.41
C LEU A 55 2.18 -5.30 -10.48
N PHE A 56 2.62 -4.49 -11.45
CA PHE A 56 4.03 -4.10 -11.56
C PHE A 56 4.50 -3.37 -10.30
N ALA A 57 3.74 -2.38 -9.82
CA ALA A 57 4.08 -1.62 -8.63
C ALA A 57 4.17 -2.50 -7.37
N VAL A 58 3.19 -3.38 -7.13
CA VAL A 58 3.20 -4.24 -5.92
C VAL A 58 4.31 -5.30 -5.97
N THR A 59 4.65 -5.80 -7.17
CA THR A 59 5.77 -6.71 -7.36
C THR A 59 7.08 -6.01 -7.07
N LEU A 60 7.29 -4.81 -7.64
CA LEU A 60 8.48 -4.01 -7.41
C LEU A 60 8.63 -3.60 -5.94
N ALA A 61 7.54 -3.23 -5.27
CA ALA A 61 7.53 -2.96 -3.83
C ALA A 61 7.90 -4.20 -2.99
N THR A 62 7.43 -5.39 -3.39
CA THR A 62 7.80 -6.66 -2.74
C THR A 62 9.29 -6.95 -2.89
N CYS A 63 9.87 -6.70 -4.07
CA CYS A 63 11.31 -6.82 -4.30
C CYS A 63 12.11 -5.86 -3.42
N PHE A 64 11.70 -4.59 -3.34
CA PHE A 64 12.36 -3.60 -2.48
C PHE A 64 12.24 -3.97 -0.99
N LEU A 65 11.08 -4.41 -0.51
CA LEU A 65 10.93 -4.88 0.87
C LEU A 65 11.87 -6.06 1.14
N THR A 66 11.92 -7.04 0.25
CA THR A 66 12.78 -8.22 0.42
C THR A 66 14.26 -7.83 0.46
N LEU A 67 14.71 -6.97 -0.45
CA LEU A 67 16.10 -6.49 -0.47
C LEU A 67 16.43 -5.64 0.76
N HIS A 68 15.49 -4.81 1.22
CA HIS A 68 15.62 -4.04 2.46
C HIS A 68 15.84 -4.98 3.66
N GLU A 69 14.96 -5.96 3.85
CA GLU A 69 15.06 -6.89 4.98
C GLU A 69 16.34 -7.72 4.93
N LEU A 70 16.75 -8.17 3.73
CA LEU A 70 18.03 -8.85 3.55
C LEU A 70 19.21 -7.96 3.94
N ALA A 71 19.20 -6.68 3.56
CA ALA A 71 20.25 -5.75 3.95
C ALA A 71 20.21 -5.44 5.46
N ALA A 72 19.03 -5.21 6.03
CA ALA A 72 18.88 -4.77 7.42
C ALA A 72 19.18 -5.88 8.44
N PHE A 73 18.79 -7.13 8.15
CA PHE A 73 18.80 -8.22 9.13
C PHE A 73 19.82 -9.33 8.84
N THR A 74 20.52 -9.26 7.71
CA THR A 74 21.53 -10.27 7.35
C THR A 74 22.87 -9.63 7.01
N ARG A 75 23.91 -10.47 6.91
CA ARG A 75 25.25 -10.05 6.48
C ARG A 75 25.50 -10.24 4.98
N VAL A 76 24.45 -10.36 4.16
CA VAL A 76 24.57 -10.64 2.71
C VAL A 76 25.42 -9.60 1.97
N PHE A 77 25.32 -8.33 2.34
CA PHE A 77 26.05 -7.22 1.72
C PHE A 77 27.25 -6.73 2.54
N ILE A 78 27.65 -7.48 3.57
CA ILE A 78 28.77 -7.15 4.45
C ILE A 78 29.93 -8.10 4.14
N PRO A 79 31.16 -7.59 3.93
CA PRO A 79 32.35 -8.44 3.78
C PRO A 79 32.50 -9.45 4.93
N LYS A 80 32.98 -10.66 4.65
CA LYS A 80 33.07 -11.74 5.65
C LYS A 80 34.09 -11.46 6.76
N ASP A 81 35.09 -10.64 6.46
CA ASP A 81 36.15 -10.17 7.36
C ASP A 81 35.75 -8.90 8.12
N ALA A 82 34.55 -8.36 7.87
CA ALA A 82 34.06 -7.23 8.63
C ALA A 82 33.87 -7.61 10.10
N GLY A 83 34.33 -6.72 10.99
CA GLY A 83 34.15 -6.85 12.43
C GLY A 83 32.70 -6.76 12.88
N GLU A 84 32.52 -6.49 14.17
CA GLU A 84 31.17 -6.25 14.71
C GLU A 84 30.64 -4.88 14.29
N PHE A 85 29.31 -4.79 14.21
CA PHE A 85 28.64 -3.53 13.91
C PHE A 85 28.94 -2.54 15.05
N PRO A 86 29.48 -1.34 14.77
CA PRO A 86 29.91 -0.39 15.80
C PRO A 86 28.74 0.25 16.58
N GLY A 87 27.49 -0.06 16.22
CA GLY A 87 26.29 0.47 16.84
C GLY A 87 25.64 1.58 16.02
N TRP A 88 24.37 1.84 16.30
CA TRP A 88 23.56 2.81 15.54
C TRP A 88 23.96 4.26 15.80
N ASP A 89 24.53 4.52 16.97
CA ASP A 89 24.95 5.84 17.45
C ASP A 89 26.30 6.30 16.88
N ASP A 90 27.11 5.37 16.36
CA ASP A 90 28.36 5.72 15.70
C ASP A 90 28.08 6.09 14.23
N PRO A 91 28.30 7.33 13.76
CA PRO A 91 28.09 7.67 12.35
C PRO A 91 29.11 7.03 11.40
N SER A 92 30.21 6.45 11.90
CA SER A 92 31.30 5.89 11.09
C SER A 92 30.83 4.79 10.14
N TRP A 93 29.86 3.95 10.54
CA TRP A 93 29.42 2.82 9.73
C TRP A 93 28.74 3.24 8.42
N ARG A 94 28.28 4.49 8.32
CA ARG A 94 27.64 5.06 7.13
C ARG A 94 28.64 5.67 6.14
N LYS A 95 29.89 5.89 6.54
CA LYS A 95 30.92 6.47 5.66
C LYS A 95 31.29 5.49 4.55
N SER A 96 31.74 5.98 3.40
CA SER A 96 32.02 5.15 2.21
C SER A 96 33.14 4.13 2.39
N ASP A 97 34.03 4.35 3.36
CA ASP A 97 35.14 3.48 3.74
C ASP A 97 34.74 2.37 4.73
N SER A 98 33.51 2.42 5.28
CA SER A 98 33.00 1.40 6.18
C SER A 98 32.59 0.13 5.43
N PRO A 99 32.87 -1.07 5.97
CA PRO A 99 32.37 -2.33 5.41
C PRO A 99 30.83 -2.44 5.45
N PHE A 100 30.15 -1.61 6.24
CA PHE A 100 28.69 -1.56 6.37
C PHE A 100 28.03 -0.59 5.38
N HIS A 101 28.81 0.22 4.65
CA HIS A 101 28.29 1.27 3.78
C HIS A 101 27.39 0.74 2.66
N THR A 102 27.79 -0.35 2.00
CA THR A 102 26.99 -0.95 0.94
C THR A 102 25.63 -1.41 1.45
N THR A 103 25.62 -2.06 2.63
CA THR A 103 24.40 -2.50 3.29
C THR A 103 23.49 -1.31 3.59
N TYR A 104 24.05 -0.24 4.16
CA TYR A 104 23.33 1.02 4.43
C TYR A 104 22.69 1.61 3.17
N MET A 105 23.47 1.71 2.08
CA MET A 105 23.00 2.27 0.83
C MET A 105 21.89 1.43 0.21
N VAL A 106 22.03 0.09 0.23
CA VAL A 106 20.99 -0.82 -0.29
C VAL A 106 19.71 -0.70 0.51
N ALA A 107 19.78 -0.79 1.84
CA ALA A 107 18.61 -0.69 2.71
C ALA A 107 17.89 0.64 2.53
N THR A 108 18.61 1.76 2.64
CA THR A 108 18.05 3.11 2.47
C THR A 108 17.44 3.29 1.08
N SER A 109 18.12 2.86 0.01
CA SER A 109 17.59 3.00 -1.36
C SER A 109 16.32 2.18 -1.55
N CYS A 110 16.25 0.97 -0.99
CA CYS A 110 15.06 0.12 -1.06
C CYS A 110 13.89 0.72 -0.27
N GLU A 111 14.14 1.30 0.91
CA GLU A 111 13.12 1.98 1.71
C GLU A 111 12.46 3.14 0.94
N TRP A 112 13.29 4.00 0.32
CA TRP A 112 12.79 5.11 -0.50
C TRP A 112 12.13 4.63 -1.80
N GLY A 113 12.72 3.63 -2.46
CA GLY A 113 12.14 3.04 -3.68
C GLY A 113 10.76 2.46 -3.42
N MET A 114 10.60 1.70 -2.33
CA MET A 114 9.32 1.16 -1.88
C MET A 114 8.33 2.28 -1.56
N THR A 115 8.75 3.32 -0.83
CA THR A 115 7.91 4.47 -0.50
C THR A 115 7.33 5.14 -1.75
N LEU A 116 8.18 5.42 -2.74
CA LEU A 116 7.78 6.06 -4.00
C LEU A 116 6.82 5.17 -4.82
N VAL A 117 7.14 3.88 -4.96
CA VAL A 117 6.31 2.93 -5.71
C VAL A 117 4.94 2.75 -5.06
N MET A 118 4.88 2.69 -3.73
CA MET A 118 3.61 2.59 -3.00
C MET A 118 2.78 3.89 -3.11
N GLN A 119 3.43 5.05 -3.24
CA GLN A 119 2.72 6.29 -3.53
C GLN A 119 2.13 6.29 -4.95
N LEU A 120 2.87 5.80 -5.94
CA LEU A 120 2.35 5.58 -7.30
C LEU A 120 1.18 4.59 -7.30
N PHE A 121 1.27 3.52 -6.51
CA PHE A 121 0.17 2.58 -6.32
C PHE A 121 -1.09 3.29 -5.79
N VAL A 122 -0.98 4.13 -4.75
CA VAL A 122 -2.12 4.91 -4.24
C VAL A 122 -2.69 5.85 -5.29
N LEU A 123 -1.85 6.48 -6.11
CA LEU A 123 -2.32 7.36 -7.19
C LEU A 123 -3.17 6.63 -8.23
N THR A 124 -3.03 5.32 -8.39
CA THR A 124 -3.90 4.55 -9.30
C THR A 124 -5.38 4.59 -8.88
N PHE A 125 -5.70 4.80 -7.59
CA PHE A 125 -7.08 4.99 -7.13
C PHE A 125 -7.72 6.27 -7.68
N ALA A 126 -6.93 7.30 -8.00
CA ALA A 126 -7.46 8.51 -8.62
C ALA A 126 -8.10 8.22 -10.00
N ALA A 127 -7.56 7.24 -10.73
CA ALA A 127 -8.12 6.81 -12.01
C ALA A 127 -9.50 6.15 -11.84
N GLU A 128 -9.71 5.37 -10.77
CA GLU A 128 -10.99 4.73 -10.47
C GLU A 128 -12.03 5.73 -9.94
N LEU A 129 -11.61 6.58 -9.00
CA LEU A 129 -12.50 7.58 -8.39
C LEU A 129 -13.00 8.60 -9.41
N ARG A 130 -12.21 8.93 -10.44
CA ARG A 130 -12.64 9.78 -11.55
C ARG A 130 -13.84 9.22 -12.31
N SER A 131 -13.97 7.89 -12.38
CA SER A 131 -15.04 7.20 -13.09
C SER A 131 -16.18 6.73 -12.19
N THR A 132 -16.10 7.02 -10.88
CA THR A 132 -17.10 6.59 -9.91
C THR A 132 -18.22 7.63 -9.77
N TYR A 133 -19.47 7.20 -9.92
CA TYR A 133 -20.67 8.00 -9.69
C TYR A 133 -21.55 7.34 -8.63
N ALA A 134 -22.05 8.12 -7.67
CA ALA A 134 -23.03 7.65 -6.70
C ALA A 134 -24.45 7.87 -7.26
N TYR A 135 -25.25 6.82 -7.34
CA TYR A 135 -26.68 6.92 -7.62
C TYR A 135 -27.47 6.90 -6.31
N ALA A 136 -28.52 7.73 -6.22
CA ALA A 136 -29.43 7.70 -5.09
C ALA A 136 -30.11 6.30 -4.99
N PRO A 137 -30.32 5.77 -3.77
CA PRO A 137 -30.96 4.48 -3.59
C PRO A 137 -32.36 4.49 -4.22
N ARG A 138 -32.69 3.45 -5.00
CA ARG A 138 -34.02 3.27 -5.56
C ARG A 138 -34.99 2.92 -4.44
N VAL A 139 -35.86 3.85 -4.08
CA VAL A 139 -37.00 3.57 -3.18
C VAL A 139 -38.07 2.86 -4.01
N VAL A 140 -38.26 1.57 -3.74
CA VAL A 140 -39.36 0.79 -4.33
C VAL A 140 -40.49 0.77 -3.32
N PHE A 141 -41.56 1.50 -3.60
CA PHE A 141 -42.79 1.40 -2.82
C PHE A 141 -43.51 0.11 -3.21
N LYS A 142 -43.70 -0.79 -2.25
CA LYS A 142 -44.61 -1.93 -2.39
C LYS A 142 -46.03 -1.40 -2.17
N GLN A 143 -46.88 -1.44 -3.19
CA GLN A 143 -48.33 -1.33 -2.97
C GLN A 143 -48.80 -2.67 -2.40
N ASP A 144 -49.36 -2.64 -1.19
CA ASP A 144 -50.08 -3.79 -0.66
C ASP A 144 -51.36 -3.98 -1.50
N THR A 145 -51.57 -5.21 -1.94
CA THR A 145 -52.62 -5.59 -2.91
C THR A 145 -54.03 -5.52 -2.30
N ASP A 146 -54.14 -5.19 -1.01
CA ASP A 146 -55.40 -5.12 -0.27
C ASP A 146 -56.12 -3.77 -0.43
N GLU A 147 -55.44 -2.69 -0.83
CA GLU A 147 -56.08 -1.38 -1.06
C GLU A 147 -56.81 -1.30 -2.41
N SER A 148 -56.37 -2.06 -3.43
CA SER A 148 -57.03 -2.09 -4.75
C SER A 148 -58.30 -2.94 -4.78
N ALA A 149 -58.46 -3.87 -3.82
CA ALA A 149 -59.71 -4.61 -3.66
C ALA A 149 -60.82 -3.75 -3.03
N ALA A 150 -60.47 -2.83 -2.12
CA ALA A 150 -61.43 -1.97 -1.44
C ALA A 150 -62.01 -0.84 -2.33
N LEU A 151 -61.32 -0.48 -3.42
CA LEU A 151 -61.76 0.56 -4.36
C LEU A 151 -62.64 0.04 -5.51
N ASN A 152 -62.64 -1.27 -5.77
CA ASN A 152 -63.46 -1.89 -6.82
C ASN A 152 -64.83 -2.37 -6.32
N ASP A 153 -65.12 -2.22 -5.02
CA ASP A 153 -66.38 -2.64 -4.38
C ASP A 153 -67.36 -1.47 -4.15
N GLN A 154 -67.12 -0.30 -4.76
CA GLN A 154 -68.14 0.75 -4.81
C GLN A 154 -69.22 0.36 -5.83
N PRO A 155 -70.49 0.24 -5.42
CA PRO A 155 -71.59 0.06 -6.37
C PRO A 155 -71.73 1.31 -7.24
N ASP A 156 -71.88 1.11 -8.54
CA ASP A 156 -72.29 2.17 -9.47
C ASP A 156 -73.72 2.62 -9.12
N ASP A 157 -73.85 3.78 -8.48
CA ASP A 157 -75.12 4.51 -8.29
C ASP A 157 -75.50 5.32 -9.55
#